data_AF-A0A961JCA7-F1
#
_entry.id   AF-A0A961JCA7-F1
#
_cell.length_a   1.000
_cell.length_b   1.000
_cell.length_c   1.000
_cell.angle_alpha   90.00
_cell.angle_beta   90.00
_cell.angle_gamma   90.00
#
_symmetry.space_group_name_H-M   'P 1'
#
loop_
_entity.id
_entity.type
_entity.pdbx_description
1 polymer ?
#
loop_
_entity_poly.entity_id
_entity_poly.type
_entity_poly.pdbx_seq_one_letter_code
_entity_poly.pdbx_strand_id
1 'polypeptide(L)'
;MIDMWKEAALANPAQWIAWGGLVIGVVFGFTIQRTNFCTMGSISDMLSFGDSRRFRSWLMAAGVAIIGVTVLERAGIVDLGYSIYTGTTFQWGGHVIGGLLFGIGMVFGGGCVSKNIARAGGGDLRSLLVLVVIGIAGYMTIGGLFAQTRIAVTAPLTSDLSALGL
;
A
#
# COMPACT_ATOMS: atom_id res chain seq x y z
N MET A 1 25.62 -17.33 0.04
CA MET A 1 25.57 -16.21 -0.94
C MET A 1 24.50 -15.20 -0.57
N ILE A 2 23.28 -15.62 -0.21
CA ILE A 2 22.19 -14.74 0.25
C ILE A 2 22.55 -14.03 1.57
N ASP A 3 23.21 -14.71 2.51
CA ASP A 3 23.63 -14.09 3.78
C ASP A 3 24.71 -13.03 3.61
N MET A 4 25.60 -13.21 2.62
CA MET A 4 26.61 -12.23 2.23
C MET A 4 25.98 -10.93 1.68
N TRP A 5 24.84 -11.03 0.97
CA TRP A 5 24.06 -9.87 0.54
C TRP A 5 23.33 -9.20 1.71
N LYS A 6 22.84 -9.97 2.69
CA LYS A 6 22.22 -9.42 3.91
C LYS A 6 23.21 -8.64 4.76
N GLU A 7 24.41 -9.18 4.97
CA GLU A 7 25.48 -8.51 5.72
C GLU A 7 25.97 -7.24 5.00
N ALA A 8 26.13 -7.27 3.66
CA ALA A 8 26.47 -6.10 2.86
C ALA A 8 25.37 -5.03 2.85
N ALA A 9 24.09 -5.43 2.91
CA ALA A 9 22.96 -4.51 3.03
C ALA A 9 22.87 -3.86 4.42
N LEU A 10 23.18 -4.61 5.48
CA LEU A 10 23.21 -4.13 6.86
C LEU A 10 24.41 -3.21 7.16
N ALA A 11 25.50 -3.33 6.41
CA ALA A 11 26.66 -2.45 6.56
C ALA A 11 26.38 -1.00 6.11
N ASN A 12 25.47 -0.78 5.15
CA ASN A 12 25.05 0.55 4.69
C ASN A 12 23.55 0.59 4.35
N PRO A 13 22.66 0.51 5.36
CA PRO A 13 21.23 0.33 5.14
C PRO A 13 20.59 1.51 4.39
N ALA A 14 21.02 2.74 4.69
CA ALA A 14 20.48 3.94 4.06
C ALA A 14 20.70 3.99 2.54
N GLN A 15 21.88 3.59 2.08
CA GLN A 15 22.22 3.62 0.66
C GLN A 15 21.47 2.53 -0.11
N TRP A 16 21.38 1.31 0.43
CA TRP A 16 20.65 0.22 -0.21
C TRP A 16 19.14 0.46 -0.25
N ILE A 17 18.56 1.05 0.81
CA ILE A 17 17.14 1.45 0.80
C ILE A 17 16.90 2.56 -0.22
N ALA A 18 17.79 3.56 -0.31
CA ALA A 18 17.65 4.65 -1.26
C ALA A 18 17.74 4.18 -2.71
N TRP A 19 18.77 3.43 -3.08
CA TRP A 19 18.94 2.92 -4.46
C TRP A 19 17.91 1.86 -4.81
N GLY A 20 17.63 0.92 -3.91
CA GLY A 20 16.61 -0.11 -4.11
C GLY A 20 15.23 0.50 -4.27
N GLY A 21 14.86 1.43 -3.39
CA GLY A 21 13.59 2.16 -3.46
C GLY A 21 13.47 3.00 -4.73
N LEU A 22 14.55 3.64 -5.16
CA LEU A 22 14.56 4.42 -6.40
C LEU A 22 14.37 3.54 -7.64
N VAL A 23 15.09 2.42 -7.73
CA VAL A 23 14.94 1.48 -8.86
C VAL A 23 13.52 0.92 -8.92
N ILE A 24 12.99 0.45 -7.79
CA ILE A 24 11.61 -0.07 -7.70
C ILE A 24 10.60 1.04 -8.05
N GLY A 25 10.79 2.24 -7.52
CA GLY A 25 9.92 3.39 -7.77
C GLY A 25 9.89 3.82 -9.24
N VAL A 26 11.04 3.83 -9.92
CA VAL A 26 11.14 4.15 -11.35
C VAL A 26 10.41 3.11 -12.20
N VAL A 27 10.64 1.81 -11.93
CA VAL A 27 9.96 0.72 -12.64
C VAL A 27 8.44 0.76 -12.40
N PHE A 28 8.03 0.95 -11.15
CA PHE A 28 6.62 1.07 -10.79
C PHE A 28 5.95 2.31 -11.39
N GLY A 29 6.62 3.47 -11.36
CA GLY A 29 6.13 4.70 -11.98
C GLY A 29 5.96 4.56 -13.49
N PHE A 30 6.95 3.97 -14.17
CA PHE A 30 6.89 3.72 -15.62
C PHE A 30 5.73 2.78 -15.98
N THR A 31 5.55 1.70 -15.23
CA THR A 31 4.47 0.73 -15.46
C THR A 31 3.09 1.32 -15.22
N ILE A 32 2.90 2.13 -14.17
CA ILE A 32 1.63 2.83 -13.93
C ILE A 32 1.32 3.82 -15.05
N GLN A 33 2.31 4.61 -15.48
CA GLN A 33 2.11 5.62 -16.52
C GLN A 33 1.68 4.97 -17.85
N ARG A 34 2.24 3.81 -18.18
CA ARG A 34 1.88 3.05 -19.39
C ARG A 34 0.52 2.37 -19.28
N THR A 35 0.23 1.74 -18.14
CA THR A 35 -0.97 0.89 -17.98
C THR A 35 -2.19 1.64 -17.44
N ASN A 36 -2.04 2.90 -17.01
CA ASN A 36 -3.09 3.70 -16.39
C ASN A 36 -3.78 2.96 -15.22
N PHE A 37 -2.98 2.29 -14.40
CA PHE A 37 -3.46 1.42 -13.35
C PHE A 37 -4.03 2.22 -12.17
N CYS A 38 -5.34 2.14 -11.98
CA CYS A 38 -6.01 2.69 -10.80
C CYS A 38 -7.13 1.75 -10.39
N THR A 39 -7.06 1.26 -9.15
CA THR A 39 -8.06 0.39 -8.52
C THR A 39 -9.47 0.96 -8.64
N MET A 40 -9.65 2.24 -8.29
CA MET A 40 -10.92 2.97 -8.41
C MET A 40 -11.37 3.11 -9.86
N GLY A 41 -10.43 3.36 -10.78
CA GLY A 41 -10.68 3.36 -12.22
C GLY A 41 -11.20 2.00 -12.70
N SER A 42 -10.64 0.89 -12.22
CA SER A 42 -11.07 -0.46 -12.62
C SER A 42 -12.48 -0.81 -12.12
N ILE A 43 -12.84 -0.38 -10.91
CA ILE A 43 -14.17 -0.61 -10.33
C ILE A 43 -15.21 0.22 -11.10
N SER A 44 -14.88 1.48 -11.40
CA SER A 44 -15.76 2.34 -12.19
C SER A 44 -15.90 1.86 -13.64
N ASP A 45 -14.83 1.36 -14.26
CA ASP A 45 -14.88 0.81 -15.65
C ASP A 45 -15.79 -0.42 -15.72
N MET A 46 -15.69 -1.29 -14.71
CA MET A 46 -16.51 -2.50 -14.62
C MET A 46 -17.98 -2.17 -14.42
N LEU A 47 -18.30 -1.17 -13.59
CA LEU A 47 -19.68 -0.79 -13.28
C LEU A 47 -20.31 0.10 -14.36
N SER A 48 -19.54 1.01 -14.98
CA SER A 48 -20.07 1.98 -15.94
C SER A 48 -19.96 1.53 -17.39
N PHE A 49 -18.87 0.86 -17.78
CA PHE A 49 -18.58 0.51 -19.17
C PHE A 49 -18.56 -1.00 -19.45
N GLY A 50 -18.62 -1.83 -18.40
CA GLY A 50 -18.60 -3.30 -18.52
C GLY A 50 -17.23 -3.88 -18.93
N ASP A 51 -16.17 -3.08 -18.99
CA ASP A 51 -14.83 -3.57 -19.30
C ASP A 51 -14.11 -4.05 -18.03
N SER A 52 -13.95 -5.37 -17.94
CA SER A 52 -13.27 -6.05 -16.83
C SER A 52 -11.77 -6.25 -17.05
N ARG A 53 -11.18 -5.80 -18.17
CA ARG A 53 -9.75 -6.01 -18.49
C ARG A 53 -8.84 -5.42 -17.43
N ARG A 54 -9.13 -4.18 -16.98
CA ARG A 54 -8.36 -3.52 -15.91
C ARG A 54 -8.51 -4.23 -14.56
N PHE A 55 -9.70 -4.70 -14.24
CA PHE A 55 -9.95 -5.44 -13.00
C PHE A 55 -9.20 -6.78 -12.97
N ARG A 56 -9.18 -7.52 -14.09
CA ARG A 56 -8.41 -8.76 -14.24
C ARG A 56 -6.91 -8.53 -14.09
N SER A 57 -6.38 -7.45 -14.66
CA SER A 57 -4.97 -7.08 -14.48
C SER A 57 -4.63 -6.76 -13.02
N TRP A 58 -5.57 -6.15 -12.29
CA TRP A 58 -5.42 -5.86 -10.86
C TRP A 58 -5.38 -7.12 -9.99
N LEU A 59 -6.30 -8.06 -10.23
CA LEU A 59 -6.31 -9.35 -9.54
C LEU A 59 -5.06 -10.17 -9.81
N MET A 60 -4.58 -10.20 -11.07
CA MET A 60 -3.35 -10.92 -11.42
C MET A 60 -2.12 -10.30 -10.75
N ALA A 61 -2.02 -8.96 -10.73
CA ALA A 61 -0.93 -8.28 -10.04
C ALA A 61 -0.94 -8.57 -8.52
N ALA A 62 -2.12 -8.55 -7.89
CA ALA A 62 -2.28 -8.89 -6.48
C ALA A 62 -1.89 -10.36 -6.20
N GLY A 63 -2.33 -11.30 -7.04
CA GLY A 63 -1.97 -12.71 -6.92
C GLY A 63 -0.46 -12.95 -7.06
N VAL A 64 0.17 -12.33 -8.06
CA VAL A 64 1.64 -12.41 -8.25
C VAL A 64 2.39 -11.81 -7.06
N ALA A 65 1.90 -10.70 -6.48
CA ALA A 65 2.51 -10.10 -5.30
C ALA A 65 2.44 -11.04 -4.08
N ILE A 66 1.29 -11.65 -3.81
CA ILE A 66 1.12 -12.59 -2.68
C ILE A 66 2.02 -13.82 -2.86
N ILE A 67 2.02 -14.42 -4.06
CA ILE A 67 2.88 -15.57 -4.36
C ILE A 67 4.36 -15.17 -4.26
N GLY A 68 4.74 -14.00 -4.76
CA GLY A 68 6.10 -13.48 -4.69
C GLY A 68 6.59 -13.35 -3.24
N VAL A 69 5.81 -12.69 -2.38
CA VAL A 69 6.18 -12.50 -0.97
C VAL A 69 6.29 -13.83 -0.23
N THR A 70 5.35 -14.76 -0.44
CA THR A 70 5.39 -16.08 0.22
C THR A 70 6.56 -16.95 -0.24
N VAL A 71 6.96 -16.86 -1.52
CA VAL A 71 8.18 -17.52 -2.01
C VAL A 71 9.44 -16.91 -1.40
N LEU A 72 9.49 -15.57 -1.28
CA LEU A 72 10.62 -14.86 -0.67
C LEU A 72 10.77 -15.18 0.82
N GLU A 73 9.65 -15.36 1.53
CA GLU A 73 9.60 -15.81 2.93
C GLU A 73 10.17 -17.23 3.07
N ARG A 74 9.66 -18.18 2.27
CA ARG A 74 10.14 -19.57 2.31
C ARG A 74 11.59 -19.74 1.88
N ALA A 75 12.08 -18.85 1.02
CA ALA A 75 13.50 -18.78 0.66
C ALA A 75 14.38 -18.17 1.76
N GLY A 76 13.79 -17.70 2.87
CA GLY A 76 14.50 -17.11 4.00
C GLY A 76 15.15 -15.76 3.68
N ILE A 77 14.76 -15.09 2.59
CA ILE A 77 15.36 -13.81 2.16
C ILE A 77 14.75 -12.63 2.95
N VAL A 78 13.45 -12.71 3.23
CA VAL A 78 12.67 -11.67 3.93
C VAL A 78 12.03 -12.26 5.17
N ASP A 79 12.21 -11.60 6.31
CA ASP A 79 11.53 -11.95 7.56
C ASP A 79 10.24 -11.13 7.69
N LEU A 80 9.09 -11.80 7.58
CA LEU A 80 7.78 -11.16 7.72
C LEU A 80 7.40 -10.89 9.17
N GLY A 81 8.16 -11.40 10.16
CA GLY A 81 7.94 -11.13 11.57
C GLY A 81 8.13 -9.65 11.94
N TYR A 82 8.90 -8.89 11.17
CA TYR A 82 9.04 -7.44 11.31
C TYR A 82 7.97 -6.64 10.56
N SER A 83 7.08 -7.30 9.82
CA SER A 83 6.07 -6.62 9.02
C SER A 83 4.82 -6.30 9.85
N ILE A 84 4.25 -5.11 9.65
CA ILE A 84 3.01 -4.68 10.32
C ILE A 84 1.81 -5.56 9.89
N TYR A 85 1.92 -6.25 8.76
CA TYR A 85 0.83 -7.02 8.15
C TYR A 85 0.66 -8.44 8.73
N THR A 86 1.69 -9.00 9.38
CA THR A 86 1.66 -10.33 10.00
C THR A 86 1.50 -10.22 11.53
N GLY A 87 0.68 -9.28 12.01
CA GLY A 87 0.36 -9.15 13.43
C GLY A 87 -0.69 -10.17 13.88
N THR A 88 -0.61 -10.63 15.13
CA THR A 88 -1.58 -11.56 15.76
C THR A 88 -2.92 -10.92 16.15
N THR A 89 -3.08 -9.61 15.92
CA THR A 89 -4.28 -8.84 16.29
C THR A 89 -5.11 -8.55 15.05
N PHE A 90 -6.35 -9.07 14.99
CA PHE A 90 -7.25 -8.78 13.88
C PHE A 90 -8.08 -7.53 14.19
N GLN A 91 -7.62 -6.40 13.67
CA GLN A 91 -8.31 -5.11 13.84
C GLN A 91 -9.40 -4.93 12.76
N TRP A 92 -10.38 -5.84 12.70
CA TRP A 92 -11.42 -5.85 11.65
C TRP A 92 -12.15 -4.51 11.52
N GLY A 93 -12.50 -3.87 12.64
CA GLY A 93 -13.15 -2.56 12.63
C GLY A 93 -12.26 -1.47 12.02
N GLY A 94 -10.96 -1.53 12.24
CA GLY A 94 -9.99 -0.62 11.62
C GLY A 94 -9.88 -0.80 10.11
N HIS A 95 -9.91 -2.04 9.62
CA HIS A 95 -9.87 -2.33 8.19
C HIS A 95 -11.13 -1.84 7.46
N VAL A 96 -12.31 -2.06 8.04
CA VAL A 96 -13.59 -1.64 7.42
C VAL A 96 -13.73 -0.12 7.43
N ILE A 97 -13.55 0.52 8.59
CA ILE A 97 -13.71 1.98 8.72
C ILE A 97 -12.62 2.70 7.92
N GLY A 98 -11.37 2.25 8.03
CA GLY A 98 -10.25 2.81 7.29
C GLY A 98 -10.42 2.62 5.78
N GLY A 99 -10.85 1.45 5.34
CA GLY A 99 -11.11 1.16 3.92
C GLY A 99 -12.22 2.02 3.33
N LEU A 100 -13.31 2.24 4.08
CA LEU A 100 -14.41 3.12 3.66
C LEU A 100 -13.97 4.58 3.56
N LEU A 101 -13.31 5.11 4.60
CA LEU A 101 -12.81 6.49 4.60
C LEU A 101 -11.79 6.71 3.46
N PHE A 102 -10.89 5.75 3.24
CA PHE A 102 -9.94 5.80 2.14
C PHE A 102 -10.63 5.74 0.78
N GLY A 103 -11.67 4.91 0.63
CA GLY A 103 -12.52 4.82 -0.55
C GLY A 103 -13.21 6.13 -0.88
N ILE A 104 -13.87 6.74 0.11
CA ILE A 104 -14.52 8.04 -0.02
C ILE A 104 -13.48 9.12 -0.39
N GLY A 105 -12.32 9.10 0.26
CA GLY A 105 -11.20 9.99 -0.05
C GLY A 105 -10.71 9.87 -1.50
N MET A 106 -10.64 8.65 -2.06
CA MET A 106 -10.27 8.44 -3.46
C MET A 106 -11.27 9.08 -4.45
N VAL A 107 -12.56 9.11 -4.11
CA VAL A 107 -13.60 9.76 -4.92
C VAL A 107 -13.41 11.27 -4.92
N PHE A 108 -13.25 11.89 -3.75
CA PHE A 108 -13.03 13.34 -3.65
C PHE A 108 -11.67 13.79 -4.19
N GLY A 109 -10.63 12.96 -4.02
CA GLY A 109 -9.29 13.19 -4.54
C GLY A 109 -9.13 13.00 -6.06
N GLY A 110 -10.20 12.60 -6.76
CA GLY A 110 -10.20 12.45 -8.22
C GLY A 110 -9.31 11.32 -8.74
N GLY A 111 -9.02 10.31 -7.91
CA GLY A 111 -8.25 9.13 -8.32
C GLY A 111 -7.53 8.40 -7.18
N CYS A 112 -6.95 7.25 -7.53
CA CYS A 112 -6.07 6.48 -6.65
C CYS A 112 -4.75 7.21 -6.40
N VAL A 113 -4.13 6.96 -5.24
CA VAL A 113 -2.79 7.50 -4.90
C VAL A 113 -1.76 7.18 -5.99
N SER A 114 -1.71 5.94 -6.48
CA SER A 114 -0.81 5.52 -7.56
C SER A 114 -0.96 6.36 -8.84
N LYS A 115 -2.20 6.65 -9.23
CA LYS A 115 -2.51 7.47 -10.42
C LYS A 115 -2.20 8.94 -10.19
N ASN A 116 -2.45 9.46 -8.99
CA ASN A 116 -2.09 10.83 -8.64
C ASN A 116 -0.56 11.04 -8.63
N ILE A 117 0.23 10.05 -8.19
CA ILE A 117 1.70 10.08 -8.29
C ILE A 117 2.14 10.21 -9.75
N ALA A 118 1.58 9.38 -10.64
CA ALA A 118 1.90 9.42 -12.05
C ALA A 118 1.50 10.77 -12.71
N ARG A 119 0.32 11.32 -12.37
CA ARG A 119 -0.14 12.64 -12.84
C ARG A 119 0.70 13.79 -12.32
N ALA A 120 1.10 13.74 -11.04
CA ALA A 120 2.00 14.74 -10.46
C ALA A 120 3.35 14.75 -11.19
N GLY A 121 3.87 13.57 -11.56
CA GLY A 121 5.06 13.46 -12.42
C GLY A 121 4.89 14.02 -13.84
N GLY A 122 3.66 14.08 -14.35
CA GLY A 122 3.31 14.68 -15.64
C GLY A 122 3.04 16.19 -15.60
N GLY A 123 3.16 16.85 -14.43
CA GLY A 123 2.98 18.30 -14.28
C GLY A 123 1.60 18.76 -13.78
N ASP A 124 0.75 17.84 -13.28
CA ASP A 124 -0.56 18.20 -12.75
C ASP A 124 -0.47 18.75 -11.31
N LEU A 125 -0.60 20.07 -11.17
CA LEU A 125 -0.55 20.78 -9.88
C LEU A 125 -1.67 20.34 -8.92
N ARG A 126 -2.84 19.93 -9.44
CA ARG A 126 -3.96 19.46 -8.61
C ARG A 126 -3.61 18.13 -7.98
N SER A 127 -3.07 17.18 -8.76
CA SER A 127 -2.64 15.89 -8.23
C SER A 127 -1.51 16.04 -7.22
N LEU A 128 -0.59 16.99 -7.42
CA LEU A 128 0.46 17.30 -6.44
C LEU A 128 -0.13 17.76 -5.10
N LEU A 129 -1.08 18.70 -5.12
CA LEU A 129 -1.74 19.17 -3.89
C LEU A 129 -2.46 18.03 -3.15
N VAL A 130 -3.18 17.18 -3.88
CA VAL A 130 -3.88 16.03 -3.31
C VAL A 130 -2.90 15.07 -2.64
N LEU A 131 -1.74 14.80 -3.24
CA LEU A 131 -0.71 13.95 -2.64
C LEU A 131 -0.12 14.54 -1.37
N VAL A 132 0.12 15.85 -1.35
CA VAL A 132 0.63 16.54 -0.15
C VAL A 132 -0.39 16.43 0.99
N VAL A 133 -1.67 16.70 0.72
CA VAL A 133 -2.73 16.60 1.74
C VAL A 133 -2.87 15.17 2.25
N ILE A 134 -2.86 14.16 1.36
CA ILE A 134 -2.92 12.74 1.75
C ILE A 134 -1.69 12.36 2.59
N GLY A 135 -0.49 12.82 2.21
CA GLY A 135 0.74 12.55 2.94
C GLY A 135 0.72 13.13 4.35
N ILE A 136 0.30 14.39 4.50
CA ILE A 136 0.16 15.05 5.80
C ILE A 136 -0.91 14.36 6.65
N ALA A 137 -2.08 14.06 6.08
CA ALA A 137 -3.15 13.35 6.77
C ALA A 137 -2.71 11.94 7.22
N GLY A 138 -2.00 11.21 6.36
CA GLY A 138 -1.43 9.91 6.68
C GLY A 138 -0.43 9.99 7.84
N TYR A 139 0.50 10.95 7.79
CA TYR A 139 1.46 11.16 8.88
C TYR A 139 0.78 11.50 10.20
N MET A 140 -0.26 12.36 10.17
CA MET A 140 -1.07 12.69 11.35
C MET A 140 -1.85 11.49 11.91
N THR A 141 -2.14 10.48 11.08
CA THR A 141 -2.87 9.28 11.50
C THR A 141 -1.94 8.22 12.12
N ILE A 142 -0.68 8.15 11.68
CA ILE A 142 0.31 7.19 12.20
C ILE A 142 0.83 7.62 13.58
N GLY A 143 1.20 8.90 13.75
CA GLY A 143 1.82 9.38 14.99
C GLY A 143 1.36 10.77 15.46
N GLY A 144 0.35 11.35 14.81
CA GLY A 144 -0.13 12.70 15.12
C GLY A 144 -1.45 12.72 15.90
N LEU A 145 -2.18 13.82 15.73
CA LEU A 145 -3.41 14.16 16.48
C LEU A 145 -4.52 13.10 16.33
N PHE A 146 -4.58 12.40 15.20
CA PHE A 146 -5.59 11.36 14.93
C PHE A 146 -5.20 9.98 15.47
N ALA A 147 -4.01 9.81 16.05
CA ALA A 147 -3.60 8.53 16.61
C ALA A 147 -4.46 8.15 17.84
N GLN A 148 -4.75 9.11 18.71
CA GLN A 148 -5.58 8.91 19.91
C GLN A 148 -7.02 8.51 19.54
N THR A 149 -7.62 9.17 18.55
CA THR A 149 -8.97 8.84 18.07
C THR A 149 -9.00 7.53 17.30
N ARG A 150 -7.96 7.22 16.51
CA ARG A 150 -7.81 5.90 15.88
C ARG A 150 -7.83 4.80 16.95
N ILE A 151 -6.99 4.91 17.98
CA ILE A 151 -6.91 3.89 19.04
C ILE A 151 -8.24 3.80 19.79
N ALA A 152 -8.87 4.92 20.13
CA ALA A 152 -10.17 4.93 20.82
C ALA A 152 -11.30 4.25 20.01
N VAL A 153 -11.28 4.39 18.68
CA VAL A 153 -12.30 3.79 17.79
C VAL A 153 -11.94 2.35 17.39
N THR A 154 -10.66 2.02 17.24
CA THR A 154 -10.23 0.68 16.80
C THR A 154 -10.02 -0.30 17.94
N ALA A 155 -9.61 0.13 19.13
CA ALA A 155 -9.44 -0.73 20.32
C ALA A 155 -10.71 -1.49 20.74
N PRO A 156 -11.94 -0.92 20.69
CA PRO A 156 -13.14 -1.69 21.02
C PRO A 156 -13.58 -2.65 19.90
N LEU A 157 -13.02 -2.55 18.69
CA LEU A 157 -13.32 -3.43 17.54
C LEU A 157 -12.12 -4.30 17.15
N THR A 158 -11.16 -4.52 18.05
CA THR A 158 -10.13 -5.54 17.85
C THR A 158 -10.60 -6.86 18.41
N SER A 159 -10.73 -7.87 17.54
CA SER A 159 -10.89 -9.26 17.98
C SER A 159 -9.50 -9.87 18.10
N ASP A 160 -9.08 -10.19 19.32
CA ASP A 160 -7.81 -10.90 19.58
C ASP A 160 -7.93 -12.34 19.07
N LEU A 161 -7.22 -12.66 17.97
CA LEU A 161 -7.10 -14.02 17.44
C LEU A 161 -6.23 -14.92 18.33
N SER A 162 -5.40 -14.30 19.19
CA SER A 162 -4.61 -14.97 20.24
C SER A 162 -5.48 -15.83 21.18
N ALA A 163 -6.70 -15.37 21.51
CA ALA A 163 -7.64 -16.13 22.33
C ALA A 163 -8.26 -17.35 21.60
N LEU A 164 -8.10 -17.42 20.27
CA LEU A 164 -8.55 -18.54 19.43
C LEU A 164 -7.43 -19.53 19.05
N GLY A 165 -6.20 -19.31 19.52
CA GLY A 165 -5.08 -20.24 19.31
C GLY A 165 -4.42 -20.19 17.92
N LEU A 166 -4.44 -19.02 17.26
CA LEU A 166 -3.73 -18.73 16.01
C LEU A 166 -2.72 -17.59 16.19
#